data_AF-A0A3P6EZC0-F1
#
_entry.id   AF-A0A3P6EZC0-F1
#
_cell.length_a   1.000
_cell.length_b   1.000
_cell.length_c   1.000
_cell.angle_alpha   90.00
_cell.angle_beta   90.00
_cell.angle_gamma   90.00
#
_symmetry.space_group_name_H-M   'P 1'
#
loop_
_entity.id
_entity.type
_entity.pdbx_description
1 polymer ?
#
loop_
_entity_poly.entity_id
_entity_poly.type
_entity_poly.pdbx_seq_one_letter_code
_entity_poly.pdbx_strand_id
1 'polypeptide(L)'
;MVMVEQPSTTVPPADNSESLETEDLPKNYLKFRRADTGSGSHRGQRRKPTVNKWELVTCPACQAIFWIGEAVVQETRNTPRMFSICCQQGRVKLPPRRQPPSPPRSPKFHAPD
;
A
#
# COMPACT_ATOMS: atom_id res chain seq x y z
N MET A 1 5.84 46.10 -1.53
CA MET A 1 6.00 44.80 -0.84
C MET A 1 4.72 44.54 -0.09
N VAL A 2 3.79 43.79 -0.69
CA VAL A 2 2.59 43.31 0.00
C VAL A 2 2.91 41.92 0.53
N MET A 3 3.01 41.81 1.86
CA MET A 3 3.12 40.51 2.53
C MET A 3 1.71 39.94 2.61
N VAL A 4 1.42 38.89 1.84
CA VAL A 4 0.20 38.12 2.00
C VAL A 4 0.53 36.98 2.97
N GLU A 5 0.05 37.14 4.19
CA GLU A 5 0.16 36.20 5.30
C GLU A 5 -0.70 34.97 5.02
N GLN A 6 -0.17 33.77 5.26
CA GLN A 6 -0.84 32.48 5.02
C GLN A 6 -1.81 32.17 6.18
N PRO A 7 -3.02 31.65 5.93
CA PRO A 7 -3.91 31.20 7.02
C PRO A 7 -3.53 29.79 7.51
N SER A 8 -3.06 29.73 8.74
CA SER A 8 -2.90 28.54 9.57
C SER A 8 -4.28 27.96 9.93
N THR A 9 -4.53 26.71 9.53
CA THR A 9 -5.80 26.02 9.84
C THR A 9 -5.66 25.27 11.16
N THR A 10 -6.31 25.81 12.18
CA THR A 10 -6.55 25.19 13.49
C THR A 10 -7.53 24.03 13.34
N VAL A 11 -7.10 22.82 13.70
CA VAL A 11 -7.96 21.63 13.82
C VAL A 11 -8.72 21.68 15.15
N PRO A 12 -10.05 21.51 15.19
CA PRO A 12 -10.78 21.40 16.45
C PRO A 12 -10.60 20.00 17.08
N PRO A 13 -10.65 19.89 18.42
CA PRO A 13 -10.64 18.60 19.11
C PRO A 13 -12.00 17.89 18.96
N ALA A 14 -11.96 16.62 18.57
CA ALA A 14 -13.13 15.75 18.57
C ALA A 14 -13.32 15.17 19.98
N ASP A 15 -14.16 15.83 20.78
CA ASP A 15 -14.83 15.22 21.93
C ASP A 15 -16.33 15.17 21.60
N ASN A 16 -16.86 13.96 21.42
CA ASN A 16 -18.28 13.69 21.58
C ASN A 16 -18.47 12.21 21.94
N SER A 17 -18.51 11.96 23.24
CA SER A 17 -19.13 10.79 23.84
C SER A 17 -20.65 10.99 23.91
N GLU A 18 -21.40 10.34 23.03
CA GLU A 18 -22.83 10.14 23.22
C GLU A 18 -23.18 8.68 22.96
N SER A 19 -23.55 8.02 24.06
CA SER A 19 -24.09 6.67 24.11
C SER A 19 -25.48 6.63 23.47
N LEU A 20 -25.73 5.67 22.59
CA LEU A 20 -27.10 5.28 22.28
C LEU A 20 -27.23 3.76 22.30
N GLU A 21 -28.18 3.34 23.14
CA GLU A 21 -28.44 1.98 23.57
C GLU A 21 -28.96 1.07 22.45
N THR A 22 -28.45 -0.16 22.49
CA THR A 22 -29.13 -1.45 22.31
C THR A 22 -30.60 -1.38 21.88
N GLU A 23 -30.95 -1.94 20.72
CA GLU A 23 -32.09 -2.88 20.59
C GLU A 23 -32.01 -3.70 19.28
N ASP A 24 -32.23 -5.01 19.46
CA ASP A 24 -32.66 -6.05 18.51
C ASP A 24 -31.76 -6.47 17.32
N LEU A 25 -30.67 -7.18 17.62
CA LEU A 25 -30.10 -8.17 16.69
C LEU A 25 -30.72 -9.55 16.97
N PRO A 26 -31.23 -10.27 15.97
CA PRO A 26 -31.92 -11.54 16.16
C PRO A 26 -31.01 -12.59 16.83
N LYS A 27 -31.60 -13.34 17.77
CA LYS A 27 -31.00 -14.32 18.71
C LYS A 27 -30.28 -15.52 18.06
N ASN A 28 -30.01 -15.46 16.76
CA ASN A 28 -29.54 -16.59 15.97
C ASN A 28 -28.03 -16.48 15.64
N TYR A 29 -27.38 -15.37 15.99
CA TYR A 29 -25.94 -15.16 15.74
C TYR A 29 -25.03 -15.72 16.85
N LEU A 30 -25.59 -16.10 18.00
CA LEU A 30 -24.84 -16.76 19.07
C LEU A 30 -24.82 -18.29 18.89
N LYS A 31 -24.16 -18.77 17.83
CA LYS A 31 -23.75 -20.19 17.73
C LYS A 31 -22.24 -20.32 17.61
N PHE A 32 -21.54 -19.74 18.59
CA PHE A 32 -20.13 -20.02 18.83
C PHE A 32 -19.87 -20.23 20.31
N ARG A 33 -20.17 -21.42 20.81
CA ARG A 33 -19.42 -22.03 21.93
C ARG A 33 -19.38 -23.55 21.77
N ARG A 34 -18.22 -24.06 21.38
CA ARG A 34 -17.68 -25.30 21.93
C ARG A 34 -16.37 -24.93 22.61
N ALA A 35 -16.32 -25.20 23.92
CA ALA A 35 -15.10 -25.21 24.68
C ALA A 35 -14.40 -26.53 24.35
N ASP A 36 -13.26 -26.45 23.69
CA ASP A 36 -12.29 -27.53 23.65
C ASP A 36 -10.99 -26.97 24.21
N THR A 37 -10.68 -27.38 25.45
CA THR A 37 -9.35 -27.32 26.04
C THR A 37 -8.39 -28.14 25.18
N GLY A 38 -7.91 -27.55 24.10
CA GLY A 38 -6.82 -28.06 23.29
C GLY A 38 -5.53 -27.35 23.68
N SER A 39 -4.65 -28.07 24.36
CA SER A 39 -3.26 -27.67 24.59
C SER A 39 -2.56 -27.54 23.22
N GLY A 40 -2.66 -26.35 22.61
CA GLY A 40 -2.02 -26.02 21.35
C GLY A 40 -0.84 -25.11 21.61
N SER A 41 0.36 -25.68 21.59
CA SER A 41 1.66 -25.01 21.59
C SER A 41 1.58 -23.59 20.99
N HIS A 42 1.68 -22.56 21.83
CA HIS A 42 2.01 -21.20 21.38
C HIS A 42 3.44 -21.24 20.83
N ARG A 43 3.61 -21.76 19.61
CA ARG A 43 4.82 -21.55 18.83
C ARG A 43 4.94 -20.05 18.69
N GLY A 44 5.95 -19.47 19.34
CA GLY A 44 6.13 -18.04 19.48
C GLY A 44 5.72 -17.30 18.21
N GLN A 45 4.72 -16.43 18.33
CA GLN A 45 4.32 -15.55 17.26
C GLN A 45 5.56 -14.74 16.86
N ARG A 46 6.26 -15.17 15.80
CA ARG A 46 7.34 -14.38 15.24
C ARG A 46 6.70 -13.05 14.87
N ARG A 47 7.12 -11.98 15.55
CA ARG A 47 6.71 -10.63 15.21
C ARG A 47 7.06 -10.43 13.74
N LYS A 48 6.05 -10.39 12.88
CA LYS A 48 6.27 -10.04 11.47
C LYS A 48 6.83 -8.61 11.47
N PRO A 49 7.92 -8.35 10.75
CA PRO A 49 8.43 -6.99 10.61
C PRO A 49 7.28 -6.09 10.16
N THR A 50 7.13 -4.93 10.79
CA THR A 50 6.19 -3.91 10.35
C THR A 50 6.77 -3.25 9.10
N VAL A 51 6.58 -3.89 7.95
CA VAL A 51 6.94 -3.33 6.65
C VAL A 51 5.86 -2.34 6.20
N ASN A 52 6.29 -1.14 5.80
CA ASN A 52 5.38 -0.17 5.20
C ASN A 52 4.98 -0.66 3.80
N LYS A 53 3.73 -1.09 3.65
CA LYS A 53 3.18 -1.60 2.39
C LYS A 53 3.24 -0.59 1.22
N TRP A 54 3.35 0.70 1.50
CA TRP A 54 3.37 1.79 0.50
C TRP A 54 4.77 2.20 0.05
N GLU A 55 5.80 1.63 0.66
CA GLU A 55 7.18 1.92 0.29
C GLU A 55 7.51 1.34 -1.09
N LEU A 56 8.28 2.10 -1.87
CA LEU A 56 8.74 1.70 -3.20
C LEU A 56 10.00 0.85 -3.08
N VAL A 57 10.03 -0.26 -3.80
CA VAL A 57 11.15 -1.19 -3.87
C VAL A 57 11.40 -1.61 -5.31
N THR A 58 12.64 -1.99 -5.62
CA THR A 58 13.00 -2.48 -6.95
C THR A 58 12.92 -4.01 -7.00
N CYS A 59 12.40 -4.55 -8.09
CA CYS A 59 12.44 -5.99 -8.31
C CYS A 59 13.90 -6.44 -8.55
N PRO A 60 14.39 -7.47 -7.85
CA PRO A 60 15.78 -7.93 -8.01
C PRO A 60 16.09 -8.51 -9.39
N ALA A 61 15.07 -9.00 -10.12
CA ALA A 61 15.26 -9.57 -11.45
C ALA A 61 15.20 -8.52 -12.57
N CYS A 62 14.26 -7.58 -12.49
CA CYS A 62 13.91 -6.66 -13.58
C CYS A 62 14.25 -5.18 -13.32
N GLN A 63 14.63 -4.84 -12.09
CA GLN A 63 14.87 -3.48 -11.60
C GLN A 63 13.70 -2.50 -11.74
N ALA A 64 12.51 -2.97 -12.12
CA ALA A 64 11.31 -2.13 -12.11
C ALA A 64 10.88 -1.82 -10.67
N ILE A 65 10.22 -0.67 -10.51
CA ILE A 65 9.79 -0.12 -9.22
C ILE A 65 8.37 -0.63 -8.90
N PHE A 66 8.18 -1.15 -7.69
CA PHE A 66 6.93 -1.75 -7.20
C PHE A 66 6.66 -1.32 -5.75
N TRP A 67 5.43 -1.45 -5.27
CA TRP A 67 5.14 -1.31 -3.85
C TRP A 67 5.47 -2.59 -3.08
N ILE A 68 5.92 -2.46 -1.82
CA ILE A 68 6.13 -3.64 -0.95
C ILE A 68 4.85 -4.46 -0.81
N GLY A 69 3.68 -3.81 -0.74
CA GLY A 69 2.38 -4.47 -0.65
C GLY A 69 2.02 -5.39 -1.82
N GLU A 70 2.71 -5.25 -2.97
CA GLU A 70 2.49 -6.07 -4.16
C GLU A 70 3.38 -7.33 -4.20
N ALA A 71 4.29 -7.48 -3.22
CA ALA A 71 5.13 -8.67 -3.12
C ALA A 71 4.29 -9.89 -2.74
N VAL A 72 4.45 -10.97 -3.51
CA VAL A 72 3.83 -12.28 -3.22
C VAL A 72 4.62 -13.03 -2.16
N VAL A 73 5.94 -12.82 -2.14
CA VAL A 73 6.86 -13.40 -1.16
C VAL A 73 7.57 -12.27 -0.46
N GLN A 74 7.44 -12.22 0.87
CA GLN A 74 8.21 -11.28 1.68
C GLN A 74 9.67 -11.70 1.76
N GLU A 75 10.54 -10.70 1.92
CA GLU A 75 11.97 -10.92 2.05
C GLU A 75 12.25 -11.72 3.32
N THR A 76 13.05 -12.76 3.18
CA THR A 76 13.63 -13.46 4.32
C THR A 76 15.14 -13.39 4.22
N ARG A 77 15.85 -13.85 5.25
CA ARG A 77 17.32 -13.94 5.22
C ARG A 77 17.86 -14.69 3.98
N ASN A 78 17.10 -15.66 3.48
CA ASN A 78 17.57 -16.57 2.43
C ASN A 78 16.88 -16.35 1.07
N THR A 79 15.79 -15.59 1.04
CA THR A 79 14.97 -15.45 -0.17
C THR A 79 14.65 -13.98 -0.43
N PRO A 80 14.98 -13.46 -1.63
CA PRO A 80 14.62 -12.10 -2.00
C PRO A 80 13.11 -11.98 -2.18
N ARG A 81 12.59 -10.75 -2.17
CA ARG A 81 11.17 -10.51 -2.49
C ARG A 81 10.86 -10.93 -3.92
N MET A 82 9.67 -11.49 -4.11
CA MET A 82 9.17 -11.89 -5.43
C MET A 82 7.83 -11.21 -5.72
N PHE A 83 7.69 -10.74 -6.95
CA PHE A 83 6.49 -10.08 -7.45
C PHE A 83 5.90 -10.95 -8.57
N SER A 84 4.62 -11.29 -8.50
CA SER A 84 3.94 -11.98 -9.61
C SER A 84 3.76 -11.06 -10.82
N ILE A 85 3.59 -9.76 -10.57
CA ILE A 85 3.28 -8.75 -11.60
C ILE A 85 4.53 -8.25 -12.33
N CYS A 86 5.71 -8.14 -11.69
CA CYS A 86 6.96 -7.92 -12.45
C CYS A 86 7.53 -9.24 -12.96
N CYS A 87 7.67 -9.30 -14.29
CA CYS A 87 8.53 -10.25 -15.01
C CYS A 87 8.24 -11.72 -14.72
N GLN A 88 7.01 -12.04 -14.29
CA GLN A 88 6.60 -13.39 -13.92
C GLN A 88 7.60 -14.05 -12.93
N GLN A 89 7.96 -13.31 -11.87
CA GLN A 89 8.97 -13.72 -10.89
C GLN A 89 10.40 -13.88 -11.46
N GLY A 90 10.74 -13.07 -12.46
CA GLY A 90 12.06 -13.07 -13.10
C GLY A 90 12.20 -14.03 -14.29
N ARG A 91 11.11 -14.65 -14.75
CA ARG A 91 11.11 -15.52 -15.94
C ARG A 91 11.12 -14.74 -17.26
N VAL A 92 10.72 -13.47 -17.24
CA VAL A 92 10.67 -12.60 -18.42
C VAL A 92 11.71 -11.50 -18.31
N LYS A 93 12.60 -11.38 -19.29
CA LYS A 93 13.52 -10.24 -19.40
C LYS A 93 12.87 -9.18 -20.27
N LEU A 94 12.37 -8.10 -19.65
CA LEU A 94 11.84 -6.97 -20.40
C LEU A 94 12.97 -6.30 -21.19
N PRO A 95 12.76 -5.94 -22.47
CA PRO A 95 13.74 -5.16 -23.21
C PRO A 95 13.93 -3.77 -22.57
N PRO A 96 15.10 -3.13 -22.73
CA PRO A 96 15.32 -1.78 -22.25
C PRO A 96 14.24 -0.83 -22.76
N ARG A 97 13.76 0.06 -21.87
CA ARG A 97 12.73 1.04 -22.21
C ARG A 97 13.25 1.93 -23.33
N ARG A 98 12.59 1.92 -24.50
CA ARG A 98 12.90 2.86 -25.59
C ARG A 98 12.71 4.27 -25.03
N GLN A 99 13.69 5.15 -25.24
CA GLN A 99 13.51 6.55 -24.90
C GLN A 99 12.28 7.07 -25.66
N PRO A 100 11.42 7.87 -25.01
CA PRO A 100 10.33 8.50 -25.71
C PRO A 100 10.90 9.28 -26.92
N PRO A 101 10.21 9.27 -28.07
CA PRO A 101 10.63 10.10 -29.20
C PRO A 101 10.68 11.56 -28.76
N SER A 102 11.55 12.35 -29.41
CA SER A 102 11.64 13.78 -29.12
C SER A 102 10.25 14.42 -29.22
N PRO A 103 9.94 15.40 -28.33
CA PRO A 103 8.65 16.08 -28.38
C PRO A 103 8.37 16.57 -29.79
N PRO A 104 7.15 16.37 -30.32
CA PRO A 104 6.78 16.93 -31.61
C PRO A 104 6.97 18.45 -31.53
N ARG A 105 7.56 19.03 -32.59
CA ARG A 105 7.74 20.49 -32.67
C ARG A 105 6.37 21.15 -32.47
N SER A 106 6.29 22.04 -31.48
CA SER A 106 5.08 22.83 -31.26
C SER A 106 4.76 23.64 -32.53
N PRO A 107 3.49 23.73 -32.93
CA PRO A 107 3.09 24.63 -34.00
C PRO A 107 3.47 26.06 -33.60
N LYS A 108 4.19 26.77 -34.48
CA LYS A 108 4.37 28.22 -34.33
C LYS A 108 3.04 28.88 -34.64
N PHE A 109 2.25 29.14 -33.60
CA PHE A 109 1.11 30.05 -33.70
C PHE A 109 1.67 31.43 -34.06
N HIS A 110 1.46 31.84 -35.32
CA HIS A 110 1.65 33.23 -35.71
C HIS A 110 0.40 33.97 -35.23
N ALA A 111 0.59 34.99 -34.40
CA ALA A 111 -0.49 35.90 -34.03
C ALA A 111 -0.88 36.70 -35.29
N PRO A 112 -2.18 36.83 -35.61
CA PRO A 112 -2.63 37.78 -36.62
C PRO A 112 -2.37 39.23 -36.13
N ASP A 113 -1.99 40.08 -37.08
CA ASP A 113 -1.64 41.51 -36.93
C ASP A 113 -2.83 42.35 -36.44
#